data_AF-A0A1F5SFA4-F1
#
_entry.id   AF-A0A1F5SFA4-F1
#
_cell.length_a   1.000
_cell.length_b   1.000
_cell.length_c   1.000
_cell.angle_alpha   90.00
_cell.angle_beta   90.00
_cell.angle_gamma   90.00
#
_symmetry.space_group_name_H-M   'P 1'
#
loop_
_entity.id
_entity.type
_entity.pdbx_description
1 polymer ?
#
loop_
_entity_poly.entity_id
_entity_poly.type
_entity_poly.pdbx_seq_one_letter_code
_entity_poly.pdbx_strand_id
1 'polypeptide(L)'
;MEKKITTNWTGSETTETLVRKQIKERWGSDEANRYDPKINCMTIRQWNKIGYRVKSGEKAIKSFVVIEKKDKNGEVVKKFPKTINLFFDVQVIATE
;
A
#
# COMPACT_ATOMS: atom_id res chain seq x y z
N MET A 1 3.41 -18.68 18.72
CA MET A 1 4.17 -17.51 18.25
C MET A 1 3.34 -16.81 17.17
N GLU A 2 2.55 -15.81 17.56
CA GLU A 2 1.78 -15.00 16.61
C GLU A 2 2.74 -14.16 15.78
N LYS A 3 2.83 -14.44 14.48
CA LYS A 3 3.56 -13.58 13.54
C LYS A 3 2.79 -12.26 13.40
N LYS A 4 3.13 -11.26 14.21
CA LYS A 4 2.66 -9.88 14.02
C LYS A 4 3.08 -9.41 12.62
N ILE A 5 2.10 -9.28 11.72
CA ILE A 5 2.28 -8.68 10.39
C ILE A 5 2.36 -7.17 10.60
N THR A 6 3.56 -6.64 10.73
CA THR A 6 3.79 -5.18 10.80
C THR A 6 4.37 -4.70 9.47
N THR A 7 3.63 -3.85 8.75
CA THR A 7 4.18 -3.15 7.58
C THR A 7 5.05 -1.97 8.04
N ASN A 8 6.13 -1.70 7.31
CA ASN A 8 6.96 -0.50 7.48
C ASN A 8 6.24 0.73 6.90
N TRP A 9 5.06 1.06 7.43
CA TRP A 9 4.27 2.19 6.97
C TRP A 9 4.97 3.51 7.35
N THR A 10 5.62 4.13 6.37
CA THR A 10 6.13 5.51 6.43
C THR A 10 5.25 6.47 5.63
N GLY A 11 4.00 6.08 5.34
CA GLY A 11 3.06 6.89 4.57
C GLY A 11 2.63 8.15 5.31
N SER A 12 2.46 9.25 4.57
CA SER A 12 1.83 10.47 5.06
C SER A 12 0.30 10.26 5.17
N GLU A 13 -0.38 10.93 6.09
CA GLU A 13 -1.86 10.95 6.16
C GLU A 13 -2.52 11.29 4.80
N THR A 14 -1.83 12.10 4.00
CA THR A 14 -2.24 12.45 2.64
C THR A 14 -2.32 11.23 1.72
N THR A 15 -1.37 10.30 1.83
CA THR A 15 -1.34 9.06 1.04
C THR A 15 -2.38 8.05 1.50
N GLU A 16 -2.65 7.97 2.80
CA GLU A 16 -3.75 7.16 3.32
C GLU A 16 -5.10 7.64 2.79
N THR A 17 -5.34 8.95 2.85
CA THR A 17 -6.58 9.58 2.38
C THR A 17 -6.78 9.36 0.88
N LEU A 18 -5.72 9.44 0.07
CA LEU A 18 -5.76 9.17 -1.37
C LEU A 18 -6.13 7.72 -1.70
N VAL A 19 -5.55 6.76 -0.97
CA VAL A 19 -5.86 5.33 -1.16
C VAL A 19 -7.28 5.06 -0.71
N ARG A 20 -7.71 5.59 0.45
CA ARG A 20 -9.08 5.49 0.95
C ARG A 20 -10.10 6.05 -0.05
N LYS A 21 -9.80 7.19 -0.69
CA LYS A 21 -10.66 7.78 -1.73
C LYS A 21 -10.77 6.86 -2.95
N GLN A 22 -9.65 6.31 -3.43
CA GLN A 22 -9.67 5.35 -4.54
C GLN A 22 -10.44 4.07 -4.21
N ILE A 23 -10.32 3.56 -2.97
CA ILE A 23 -11.10 2.40 -2.51
C ILE A 23 -12.59 2.74 -2.49
N LYS A 24 -12.94 3.91 -1.93
CA LYS A 24 -14.32 4.39 -1.88
C LYS A 24 -14.95 4.51 -3.27
N GLU A 25 -14.20 5.05 -4.23
CA GLU A 25 -14.67 5.19 -5.62
C GLU A 25 -14.86 3.85 -6.34
N ARG A 26 -14.09 2.81 -5.98
CA ARG A 26 -14.13 1.50 -6.64
C ARG A 26 -15.09 0.51 -6.00
N TRP A 27 -15.15 0.47 -4.66
CA TRP A 27 -15.90 -0.54 -3.91
C TRP A 27 -16.90 0.06 -2.90
N GLY A 28 -16.94 1.39 -2.74
CA GLY A 28 -17.88 2.06 -1.86
C GLY A 28 -17.33 2.39 -0.47
N SER A 29 -18.17 3.05 0.33
CA SER A 29 -17.79 3.58 1.65
C SER A 29 -17.44 2.49 2.67
N ASP A 30 -18.05 1.32 2.56
CA ASP A 30 -17.88 0.23 3.54
C ASP A 30 -16.44 -0.33 3.48
N GLU A 31 -15.93 -0.57 2.27
CA GLU A 31 -14.54 -1.01 2.08
C GLU A 31 -13.54 0.10 2.43
N ALA A 32 -13.90 1.37 2.20
CA ALA A 32 -13.07 2.50 2.59
C ALA A 32 -12.95 2.66 4.12
N ASN A 33 -13.97 2.24 4.87
CA ASN A 33 -13.94 2.21 6.34
C ASN A 33 -13.13 1.01 6.86
N ARG A 34 -13.19 -0.13 6.16
CA ARG A 34 -12.38 -1.31 6.47
C ARG A 34 -10.90 -1.15 6.08
N TYR A 35 -10.58 -0.22 5.20
CA TYR A 35 -9.22 0.01 4.73
C TYR A 35 -8.25 0.30 5.90
N ASP A 36 -7.36 -0.67 6.15
CA ASP A 36 -6.22 -0.56 7.03
C ASP A 36 -4.91 -0.69 6.21
N PRO A 37 -4.21 0.43 5.98
CA PRO A 37 -2.95 0.44 5.25
C PRO A 37 -1.87 -0.56 5.73
N LYS A 38 -1.95 -1.04 6.98
CA LYS A 38 -0.97 -1.96 7.55
C LYS A 38 -1.36 -3.43 7.45
N ILE A 39 -2.62 -3.72 7.18
CA ILE A 39 -3.16 -5.08 7.28
C ILE A 39 -3.68 -5.56 5.94
N ASN A 40 -4.43 -4.74 5.21
CA ASN A 40 -5.19 -5.19 4.03
C ASN A 40 -4.85 -4.44 2.74
N CYS A 41 -3.74 -3.68 2.72
CA CYS A 41 -3.27 -3.01 1.51
C CYS A 41 -1.76 -3.15 1.36
N MET A 42 -1.34 -3.93 0.36
CA MET A 42 0.06 -4.28 0.19
C MET A 42 0.46 -4.29 -1.29
N THR A 43 1.77 -4.24 -1.53
CA THR A 43 2.33 -4.43 -2.86
C THR A 43 2.17 -5.88 -3.31
N ILE A 44 2.16 -6.12 -4.63
CA ILE A 44 2.09 -7.49 -5.19
C ILE A 44 3.16 -8.43 -4.63
N ARG A 45 4.37 -7.91 -4.38
CA ARG A 45 5.47 -8.70 -3.81
C ARG A 45 5.18 -9.15 -2.38
N GLN A 46 4.54 -8.30 -1.59
CA GLN A 46 4.15 -8.64 -0.22
C GLN A 46 3.03 -9.67 -0.21
N TRP A 47 1.99 -9.48 -1.03
CA TRP A 47 0.93 -10.48 -1.20
C TRP A 47 1.48 -11.85 -1.60
N ASN A 48 2.36 -11.89 -2.60
CA ASN A 48 3.00 -13.15 -3.02
C ASN A 48 3.80 -13.81 -1.90
N LYS A 49 4.44 -13.01 -1.02
CA LYS A 49 5.22 -13.54 0.11
C LYS A 49 4.34 -14.20 1.18
N ILE A 50 3.09 -13.77 1.31
CA ILE A 50 2.12 -14.33 2.27
C ILE A 50 1.18 -15.37 1.64
N GLY A 51 1.46 -15.83 0.41
CA GLY A 51 0.67 -16.86 -0.26
C GLY A 51 -0.63 -16.34 -0.89
N TYR A 52 -0.65 -15.08 -1.30
CA TYR A 52 -1.77 -14.49 -2.04
C TYR A 52 -1.29 -13.95 -3.38
N ARG A 53 -2.14 -14.04 -4.39
CA ARG A 53 -1.89 -13.51 -5.72
C ARG A 53 -2.97 -12.50 -6.09
N VAL A 54 -2.56 -11.41 -6.73
CA VAL A 54 -3.48 -10.44 -7.32
C VAL A 54 -4.26 -11.10 -8.46
N LYS A 55 -5.59 -10.93 -8.47
CA LYS A 55 -6.47 -11.42 -9.53
C LYS A 55 -6.07 -10.82 -10.88
N SER A 56 -6.15 -11.62 -11.94
CA SER A 56 -5.80 -11.15 -13.29
C SER A 56 -6.76 -10.04 -13.73
N GLY A 57 -6.22 -8.96 -14.31
CA GLY A 57 -7.00 -7.80 -14.78
C GLY A 57 -7.29 -6.72 -13.74
N GLU A 58 -6.95 -6.95 -12.46
CA GLU A 58 -7.14 -5.95 -11.41
C GLU A 58 -6.21 -4.75 -11.56
N LYS A 59 -6.77 -3.55 -11.39
CA LYS A 59 -6.01 -2.30 -11.45
C LYS A 59 -5.39 -2.01 -10.10
N ALA A 60 -4.10 -1.69 -10.07
CA ALA A 60 -3.45 -1.23 -8.85
C ALA A 60 -4.09 0.08 -8.32
N ILE A 61 -4.08 0.23 -7.01
CA ILE A 61 -4.35 1.49 -6.33
C ILE A 61 -3.04 2.27 -6.29
N LYS A 62 -3.04 3.49 -6.83
CA LYS A 62 -1.83 4.30 -6.94
C LYS A 62 -1.64 5.06 -5.64
N SER A 63 -0.61 4.70 -4.88
CA SER A 63 -0.11 5.49 -3.76
C SER A 63 1.23 6.11 -4.15
N PHE A 64 1.72 7.04 -3.35
CA PHE A 64 3.08 7.54 -3.48
C PHE A 64 3.73 7.63 -2.11
N VAL A 65 5.05 7.63 -2.05
CA VAL A 65 5.81 7.91 -0.84
C VAL A 65 6.86 8.95 -1.20
N VAL A 66 6.99 9.97 -0.35
CA VAL A 66 8.03 10.98 -0.52
C VAL A 66 9.32 10.41 0.04
N ILE A 67 10.30 10.18 -0.85
CA ILE A 67 11.61 9.70 -0.45
C ILE A 67 12.54 10.89 -0.31
N GLU A 68 13.16 10.99 0.86
CA GLU A 68 14.20 11.96 1.13
C GLU A 68 15.56 11.38 0.73
N LYS A 69 16.21 12.01 -0.25
CA LYS A 69 17.60 11.72 -0.62
C LYS A 69 18.50 12.48 0.34
N LYS A 70 19.20 11.75 1.21
CA LYS A 70 20.24 12.32 2.07
C LYS A 70 21.59 12.33 1.35
N ASP A 71 22.40 13.36 1.58
CA ASP A 71 23.81 13.38 1.14
C ASP A 71 24.67 12.50 2.07
N LYS A 72 25.95 12.36 1.74
CA LYS A 72 26.98 11.73 2.57
C LYS A 72 27.08 12.34 3.98
N ASN A 73 26.67 13.59 4.16
CA ASN A 73 26.66 14.30 5.45
C ASN A 73 25.32 14.17 6.21
N GLY A 74 24.35 13.40 5.69
CA GLY A 74 23.06 13.17 6.34
C GLY A 74 21.99 14.25 6.12
N GLU A 75 22.33 15.36 5.44
CA GLU A 75 21.38 16.42 5.08
C GLU A 75 20.46 16.01 3.92
N VAL A 76 19.19 16.40 3.99
CA VAL A 76 18.19 16.10 2.95
C VAL A 76 18.41 17.01 1.75
N VAL A 77 18.99 16.47 0.67
CA VAL A 77 19.33 17.23 -0.55
C VAL A 77 18.13 17.36 -1.48
N LYS A 78 17.31 16.30 -1.60
CA LYS A 78 16.14 16.28 -2.50
C LYS A 78 15.03 15.41 -1.95
N LYS A 79 13.79 15.87 -2.07
CA LYS A 79 12.59 15.03 -1.86
C LYS A 79 12.00 14.68 -3.22
N PHE A 80 11.74 13.40 -3.48
CA PHE A 80 11.07 12.98 -4.71
C PHE A 80 9.90 12.04 -4.40
N PRO A 81 8.74 12.24 -5.03
CA PRO A 81 7.62 11.32 -4.90
C PRO A 81 7.93 10.04 -5.67
N LYS A 82 7.85 8.89 -4.99
CA LYS A 82 7.90 7.57 -5.62
C LYS A 82 6.52 6.96 -5.61
N THR A 83 5.97 6.73 -6.79
CA THR A 83 4.69 6.01 -6.92
C THR A 83 4.85 4.55 -6.52
N ILE A 84 3.92 4.07 -5.70
CA ILE A 84 3.80 2.67 -5.25
C ILE A 84 2.44 2.14 -5.69
N ASN A 85 2.47 0.99 -6.35
CA ASN A 85 1.27 0.26 -6.73
C ASN A 85 0.88 -0.68 -5.60
N LEU A 86 -0.28 -0.43 -5.01
CA LEU A 86 -0.85 -1.24 -3.94
C LEU A 86 -2.08 -2.00 -4.44
N PHE A 87 -2.37 -3.11 -3.77
CA PHE A 87 -3.54 -3.93 -4.01
C PHE A 87 -4.25 -4.16 -2.69
N PHE A 88 -5.57 -3.93 -2.69
CA PHE A 88 -6.43 -4.18 -1.54
C PHE A 88 -6.79 -5.67 -1.45
N ASP A 89 -7.17 -6.14 -0.27
CA ASP A 89 -7.44 -7.56 -0.02
C ASP A 89 -8.56 -8.15 -0.91
N VAL A 90 -9.54 -7.34 -1.31
CA VAL A 90 -10.58 -7.75 -2.28
C VAL A 90 -10.03 -8.11 -3.66
N GLN A 91 -8.84 -7.59 -4.01
CA GLN A 91 -8.20 -7.79 -5.31
C GLN A 91 -7.27 -9.01 -5.35
N VAL A 92 -7.10 -9.70 -4.23
CA VAL A 92 -6.22 -10.87 -4.16
C VAL A 92 -7.02 -12.15 -3.90
N ILE A 93 -6.41 -13.28 -4.24
CA ILE A 93 -6.88 -14.63 -3.95
C ILE A 93 -5.76 -15.40 -3.27
N ALA A 94 -6.11 -16.27 -2.34
CA ALA A 94 -5.14 -17.21 -1.79
C ALA A 94 -4.63 -18.13 -2.91
N THR A 95 -3.32 -18.29 -3.01
CA THR A 95 -2.73 -19.34 -3.82
C THR A 95 -2.55 -20.54 -2.90
N GLU A 96 -3.33 -21.60 -3.16
CA GLU A 96 -3.11 -22.95 -2.61
C GLU A 96 -1.71 -23.49 -2.96
#